data_AF-A0A849FUK9-F1
#
_entry.id   AF-A0A849FUK9-F1
#
_cell.length_a   1.000
_cell.length_b   1.000
_cell.length_c   1.000
_cell.angle_alpha   90.00
_cell.angle_beta   90.00
_cell.angle_gamma   90.00
#
_symmetry.space_group_name_H-M   'P 1'
#
loop_
_entity.id
_entity.type
_entity.pdbx_description
1 polymer ?
#
loop_
_entity_poly.entity_id
_entity_poly.type
_entity_poly.pdbx_seq_one_letter_code
_entity_poly.pdbx_strand_id
1 'polypeptide(L)'
;MADGNMDLGMKPTEEIDVGEVFGFESNMKVKAFAERSDRVPDIDSTYKFDRDTTLAILAGFSHNRRVMIQGYHGTGKSTHIEQVA
;
A
#
# COMPACT_ATOMS: atom_id res chain seq x y z
N MET A 1 -2.50 -14.82 -22.31
CA MET A 1 -2.84 -13.49 -22.84
C MET A 1 -3.28 -12.65 -21.67
N ALA A 2 -2.43 -11.76 -21.18
CA ALA A 2 -2.76 -10.80 -20.12
C ALA A 2 -1.93 -9.52 -20.26
N ASP A 3 -1.69 -9.10 -21.51
CA ASP A 3 -1.14 -7.79 -21.81
C ASP A 3 -2.32 -6.82 -22.02
N GLY A 4 -3.14 -6.68 -20.97
CA GLY A 4 -4.07 -5.57 -20.86
C GLY A 4 -3.23 -4.30 -20.76
N ASN A 5 -3.35 -3.44 -21.76
CA ASN A 5 -2.67 -2.15 -21.91
C ASN A 5 -2.53 -1.45 -20.56
N MET A 6 -1.34 -1.55 -19.95
CA MET A 6 -1.01 -0.76 -18.76
C MET A 6 -0.94 0.68 -19.25
N ASP A 7 -1.93 1.48 -18.89
CA ASP A 7 -1.85 2.91 -19.14
C ASP A 7 -0.70 3.46 -18.29
N LEU A 8 0.49 3.52 -18.90
CA LEU A 8 1.76 3.92 -18.30
C LEU A 8 1.70 5.36 -17.74
N GLY A 9 0.61 6.10 -18.01
CA GLY A 9 0.33 7.42 -17.48
C GLY A 9 -0.49 7.46 -16.18
N MET A 10 -0.99 6.33 -15.66
CA MET A 10 -1.80 6.34 -14.43
C MET A 10 -0.98 6.84 -13.24
N LYS A 11 -1.52 7.84 -12.55
CA LYS A 11 -0.94 8.43 -11.34
C LYS A 11 -1.97 8.37 -10.23
N PRO A 12 -1.55 8.18 -8.98
CA PRO A 12 -2.46 8.31 -7.85
C PRO A 12 -2.90 9.77 -7.72
N THR A 13 -4.21 10.00 -7.59
CA THR A 13 -4.83 11.33 -7.61
C THR A 13 -5.58 11.64 -6.34
N GLU A 14 -6.09 10.64 -5.63
CA GLU A 14 -6.94 10.84 -4.46
C GLU A 14 -6.08 10.94 -3.20
N GLU A 15 -6.27 12.00 -2.43
CA GLU A 15 -5.61 12.15 -1.13
C GLU A 15 -6.40 11.36 -0.08
N ILE A 16 -5.71 10.44 0.61
CA ILE A 16 -6.30 9.63 1.68
C ILE A 16 -5.65 9.94 3.02
N ASP A 17 -6.45 9.88 4.09
CA ASP A 17 -5.96 9.94 5.47
C ASP A 17 -5.48 8.54 5.91
N VAL A 18 -4.21 8.44 6.25
CA VAL A 18 -3.61 7.14 6.63
C VAL A 18 -4.21 6.61 7.93
N GLY A 19 -4.56 7.49 8.87
CA GLY A 19 -5.08 7.06 10.15
C GLY A 19 -6.49 6.47 10.06
N GLU A 20 -7.33 7.07 9.22
CA GLU A 20 -8.67 6.56 8.92
C GLU A 20 -8.62 5.21 8.18
N VAL A 21 -7.75 5.09 7.17
CA VAL A 21 -7.68 3.89 6.32
C VAL A 21 -7.08 2.70 7.05
N PHE A 22 -5.99 2.90 7.79
CA PHE A 22 -5.23 1.79 8.39
C PHE A 22 -5.54 1.55 9.88
N GLY A 23 -6.38 2.41 10.50
CA GLY A 23 -6.88 2.20 11.85
C GLY A 23 -5.87 2.45 12.97
N PHE A 24 -4.87 3.29 12.73
CA PHE A 24 -3.89 3.73 13.74
C PHE A 24 -3.66 5.24 13.69
N GLU A 25 -3.18 5.84 14.78
CA GLU A 25 -2.93 7.29 14.82
C GLU A 25 -1.82 7.71 13.84
N SER A 26 -2.16 8.59 12.90
CA SER A 26 -1.23 9.17 11.93
C SER A 26 -1.77 10.50 11.41
N ASN A 27 -0.89 11.49 11.24
CA ASN A 27 -1.21 12.75 10.54
C ASN A 27 -0.73 12.71 9.07
N MET A 28 -0.32 11.53 8.57
CA MET A 28 0.18 11.36 7.22
C MET A 28 -0.98 11.31 6.23
N LYS A 29 -0.81 12.00 5.11
CA LYS A 29 -1.68 11.87 3.94
C LYS A 29 -0.88 11.39 2.75
N VAL A 30 -1.47 10.53 1.93
CA VAL A 30 -0.82 9.97 0.74
C VAL A 30 -1.77 9.98 -0.44
N LYS A 31 -1.23 9.85 -1.66
CA LYS A 31 -2.05 9.71 -2.85
C LYS A 31 -2.32 8.24 -3.16
N ALA A 32 -3.57 7.90 -3.44
CA ALA A 32 -4.03 6.60 -3.92
C ALA A 32 -4.59 6.70 -5.35
N PHE A 33 -4.67 5.56 -6.03
CA PHE A 33 -5.39 5.46 -7.30
C PHE A 33 -6.90 5.48 -7.03
N ALA A 34 -7.66 6.22 -7.86
CA ALA A 34 -9.11 6.33 -7.72
C ALA A 34 -9.84 5.02 -8.03
N GLU A 35 -9.25 4.19 -8.91
CA GLU A 35 -9.85 2.94 -9.38
C GLU A 35 -8.95 1.76 -9.05
N ARG A 36 -9.58 0.67 -8.58
CA ARG A 36 -8.91 -0.63 -8.40
C ARG A 36 -8.77 -1.32 -9.75
N SER A 37 -7.77 -2.18 -9.88
CA SER A 37 -7.58 -3.05 -11.05
C SER A 37 -7.54 -4.50 -10.63
N ASP A 38 -7.62 -5.42 -11.60
CA ASP A 38 -7.53 -6.88 -11.36
C ASP A 38 -6.22 -7.33 -10.72
N ARG A 39 -5.21 -6.44 -10.63
CA ARG A 39 -3.92 -6.70 -9.98
C ARG A 39 -3.89 -6.30 -8.51
N VAL A 40 -4.89 -5.56 -8.04
CA VAL A 40 -5.00 -5.14 -6.65
C VAL A 40 -5.62 -6.30 -5.86
N PRO A 41 -4.94 -6.84 -4.82
CA PRO A 41 -5.49 -7.91 -4.00
C PRO A 41 -6.77 -7.52 -3.26
N ASP A 42 -7.53 -8.53 -2.82
CA ASP A 42 -8.66 -8.32 -1.93
C ASP A 42 -8.20 -7.84 -0.55
N ILE A 43 -9.01 -6.98 0.06
CA ILE A 43 -8.76 -6.46 1.41
C ILE A 43 -9.18 -7.53 2.41
N ASP A 44 -8.27 -7.87 3.32
CA ASP A 44 -8.58 -8.71 4.48
C ASP A 44 -8.96 -7.83 5.67
N SER A 45 -10.26 -7.79 5.97
CA SER A 45 -10.80 -7.00 7.10
C SER A 45 -10.32 -7.46 8.48
N THR A 46 -9.70 -8.63 8.57
CA THR A 46 -9.12 -9.16 9.82
C THR A 46 -7.64 -8.86 9.95
N TYR A 47 -7.01 -8.31 8.90
CA TYR A 47 -5.60 -7.97 8.90
C TYR A 47 -5.28 -6.88 9.92
N LYS A 48 -4.15 -7.02 10.60
CA LYS A 48 -3.67 -6.05 11.59
C LYS A 48 -2.42 -5.37 11.07
N PHE A 49 -2.54 -4.07 10.81
CA PHE A 49 -1.42 -3.26 10.35
C PHE A 49 -0.42 -2.99 11.47
N ASP A 50 0.84 -3.30 11.21
CA ASP A 50 1.95 -2.73 11.96
C ASP A 50 2.16 -1.27 11.52
N ARG A 51 2.06 -0.33 12.47
CA ARG A 51 2.12 1.11 12.20
C ARG A 51 3.42 1.52 11.51
N ASP A 52 4.56 1.12 12.06
CA ASP A 52 5.87 1.61 11.60
C ASP A 52 6.20 1.08 10.21
N THR A 53 5.92 -0.20 9.95
CA THR A 53 6.12 -0.81 8.64
C THR A 53 5.18 -0.20 7.60
N THR A 54 3.92 0.04 7.95
CA THR A 54 2.93 0.68 7.07
C THR A 54 3.38 2.09 6.68
N LEU A 55 3.77 2.91 7.67
CA LEU A 55 4.25 4.28 7.43
C LEU A 55 5.53 4.29 6.57
N ALA A 56 6.45 3.35 6.79
CA ALA A 56 7.65 3.23 5.98
C ALA A 56 7.32 2.94 4.51
N ILE A 57 6.42 2.00 4.22
CA ILE A 57 5.96 1.67 2.86
C ILE A 57 5.32 2.89 2.20
N LEU A 58 4.37 3.53 2.88
CA LEU A 58 3.63 4.68 2.36
C LEU A 58 4.53 5.89 2.10
N ALA A 59 5.54 6.13 2.95
CA ALA A 59 6.57 7.14 2.72
C ALA A 59 7.43 6.77 1.50
N GLY A 60 7.74 5.48 1.32
CA GLY A 60 8.40 4.95 0.13
C GLY A 60 7.66 5.28 -1.16
N PHE A 61 6.36 5.00 -1.21
CA PHE A 61 5.50 5.34 -2.35
C PHE A 61 5.43 6.85 -2.59
N SER A 62 5.17 7.63 -1.54
CA SER A 62 4.94 9.08 -1.65
C SER A 62 6.18 9.87 -2.08
N HIS A 63 7.37 9.39 -1.71
CA HIS A 63 8.63 10.09 -1.95
C HIS A 63 9.52 9.39 -2.98
N ASN A 64 9.01 8.37 -3.67
CA ASN A 64 9.78 7.57 -4.63
C ASN A 64 11.09 7.03 -4.01
N ARG A 65 10.99 6.47 -2.79
CA ARG A 65 12.12 5.91 -2.04
C ARG A 65 11.98 4.40 -1.95
N ARG A 66 13.10 3.70 -2.13
CA ARG A 66 13.17 2.26 -1.92
C ARG A 66 13.07 1.95 -0.43
N VAL A 67 12.16 1.07 -0.06
CA VAL A 67 11.97 0.57 1.31
C VAL A 67 12.38 -0.89 1.34
N MET A 68 13.15 -1.28 2.35
CA MET A 68 13.57 -2.67 2.55
C MET A 68 12.89 -3.21 3.80
N ILE A 69 12.05 -4.23 3.62
CA ILE A 69 11.38 -4.95 4.72
C ILE A 69 12.10 -6.27 4.91
N GLN A 70 12.58 -6.54 6.12
CA GLN A 70 13.28 -7.76 6.47
C GLN A 70 12.63 -8.48 7.64
N GLY A 71 12.81 -9.80 7.67
CA GLY A 71 12.23 -10.67 8.70
C GLY A 71 12.27 -12.14 8.26
N TYR A 72 12.13 -13.05 9.21
CA TYR A 72 12.17 -14.51 8.95
C TYR A 72 11.12 -14.96 7.93
N HIS A 73 11.32 -16.14 7.34
CA HIS A 73 10.32 -16.74 6.45
C HIS A 73 8.97 -16.91 7.20
N GLY A 74 7.85 -16.70 6.50
CA GLY A 74 6.51 -16.87 7.09
C GLY A 74 6.03 -15.76 8.03
N THR A 75 6.75 -14.63 8.12
CA THR A 75 6.37 -13.48 8.99
C THR A 75 5.43 -12.46 8.33
N GLY A 76 4.80 -12.81 7.21
CA GLY A 76 3.79 -11.94 6.57
C GLY A 76 4.31 -10.74 5.80
N LYS A 77 5.61 -10.64 5.49
CA LYS A 77 6.20 -9.50 4.75
C LYS A 77 5.48 -9.19 3.43
N SER A 78 5.27 -10.21 2.59
CA SER A 78 4.59 -10.04 1.30
C SER A 78 3.13 -9.64 1.51
N THR A 79 2.43 -10.33 2.42
CA THR A 79 1.05 -10.02 2.79
C THR A 79 0.92 -8.59 3.31
N HIS A 80 1.89 -8.08 4.07
CA HIS A 80 1.86 -6.70 4.55
C HIS A 80 1.97 -5.69 3.40
N ILE A 81 2.83 -5.95 2.41
CA ILE A 81 2.91 -5.11 1.20
C ILE A 81 1.59 -5.18 0.41
N GLU A 82 1.03 -6.38 0.23
CA GLU A 82 -0.24 -6.59 -0.49
C GLU A 82 -1.42 -5.88 0.17
N GLN A 83 -1.47 -5.84 1.50
CA GLN A 83 -2.56 -5.17 2.22
C GLN A 83 -2.38 -3.64 2.30
N VAL A 84 -1.17 -3.13 2.02
CA VAL A 84 -0.91 -1.67 1.96
C VAL A 84 -1.06 -1.09 0.54
N ALA A 85 -0.85 -1.89 -0.51
CA ALA A 85 -0.73 -1.44 -1.90
C ALA A 85 -2.03 -1.49 -2.71
#